data_AF-A0A2T6NIW4-F1
#
_entry.id   AF-A0A2T6NIW4-F1
#
_cell.length_a   1.000
_cell.length_b   1.000
_cell.length_c   1.000
_cell.angle_alpha   90.00
_cell.angle_beta   90.00
_cell.angle_gamma   90.00
#
_symmetry.space_group_name_H-M   'P 1'
#
loop_
_entity.id
_entity.type
_entity.pdbx_description
1 polymer ?
#
loop_
_entity_poly.entity_id
_entity_poly.type
_entity_poly.pdbx_seq_one_letter_code
_entity_poly.pdbx_strand_id
1 'polypeptide(L)'
;MRGRRILSLGLVALLTIPLPGISGSITTPEIVAKTTAAVFACMRWMPIGMCFWLHCSWSGCSVRTSLKVGHYNPDLVVSSYNELGGNPWVEIRATLGLAQKTAATTLLGSLLPIPVDSAGNRTEGSTEPREHRNLVFRETDAIGHPVASLASVTTGMGLLCQSQTTSFFPYFQSGLDALSWRQEVPEIFYPASLLPGLREIGTWPLQTWGGVYPRTGWTTQAEEPKAAAINAQRAGDIVTRAGQPHVYVPLSGAPYMHNDLISIIDNWIPGGLGGLVNHWIPSFSGQRVWPPGPLREKDRSTGTWQMLVPLPELTCSVFGSNDLASFSGWGGGRVDGAGDYAWNLWRPYKCCSRRGQMFLYSLDWFPYPP
;
A
#
# COMPACT_ATOMS: atom_id res chain seq x y z
N MET A 1 -45.49 24.96 59.74
CA MET A 1 -44.28 24.15 59.48
C MET A 1 -44.17 23.89 57.98
N ARG A 2 -43.07 24.32 57.35
CA ARG A 2 -42.79 24.29 55.90
C ARG A 2 -42.56 22.85 55.42
N GLY A 3 -43.41 22.31 54.55
CA GLY A 3 -43.16 21.05 53.84
C GLY A 3 -42.33 21.30 52.57
N ARG A 4 -41.06 20.88 52.58
CA ARG A 4 -40.14 20.92 51.42
C ARG A 4 -40.65 20.02 50.30
N ARG A 5 -40.93 20.59 49.13
CA ARG A 5 -41.01 19.84 47.87
C ARG A 5 -39.60 19.49 47.44
N ILE A 6 -39.28 18.20 47.39
CA ILE A 6 -38.03 17.70 46.81
C ILE A 6 -38.27 17.57 45.30
N LEU A 7 -37.66 18.46 44.53
CA LEU A 7 -37.55 18.34 43.07
C LEU A 7 -36.45 17.33 42.77
N SER A 8 -36.83 16.13 42.34
CA SER A 8 -35.91 15.11 41.83
C SER A 8 -35.38 15.55 40.47
N LEU A 9 -34.15 16.11 40.43
CA LEU A 9 -33.38 16.26 39.20
C LEU A 9 -32.89 14.87 38.78
N GLY A 10 -33.59 14.25 37.83
CA GLY A 10 -33.13 13.03 37.17
C GLY A 10 -31.92 13.34 36.30
N LEU A 11 -30.74 12.88 36.72
CA LEU A 11 -29.53 12.87 35.90
C LEU A 11 -29.71 11.79 34.83
N VAL A 12 -30.00 12.19 33.59
CA VAL A 12 -29.99 11.27 32.45
C VAL A 12 -28.53 10.96 32.15
N ALA A 13 -28.05 9.82 32.67
CA ALA A 13 -26.78 9.26 32.24
C ALA A 13 -26.93 8.79 30.79
N LEU A 14 -26.36 9.56 29.85
CA LEU A 14 -26.19 9.12 28.48
C LEU A 14 -25.21 7.93 28.51
N LEU A 15 -25.74 6.71 28.48
CA LEU A 15 -24.93 5.52 28.21
C LEU A 15 -24.36 5.66 26.80
N THR A 16 -23.08 6.04 26.71
CA THR A 16 -22.29 5.83 25.50
C THR A 16 -22.13 4.33 25.33
N ILE A 17 -23.04 3.69 24.59
CA ILE A 17 -22.87 2.31 24.14
C ILE A 17 -21.64 2.33 23.22
N PRO A 18 -20.52 1.66 23.54
CA PRO A 18 -19.46 1.48 22.58
C PRO A 18 -20.05 0.76 21.38
N LEU A 19 -19.94 1.36 20.20
CA LEU A 19 -20.36 0.73 18.94
C LEU A 19 -19.69 -0.65 18.86
N PRO A 20 -20.45 -1.74 18.59
CA PRO A 20 -19.85 -3.05 18.41
C PRO A 20 -18.81 -2.96 17.30
N GLY A 21 -17.60 -3.46 17.56
CA GLY A 21 -16.55 -3.55 16.56
C GLY A 21 -17.02 -4.35 15.36
N ILE A 22 -16.79 -3.84 14.16
CA ILE A 22 -17.07 -4.56 12.92
C ILE A 22 -15.93 -5.56 12.76
N SER A 23 -16.17 -6.87 12.76
CA SER A 23 -15.16 -7.85 12.36
C SER A 23 -15.17 -7.93 10.82
N GLY A 24 -14.11 -7.42 10.20
CA GLY A 24 -13.99 -7.23 8.77
C GLY A 24 -12.97 -8.19 8.16
N SER A 25 -13.42 -9.38 7.75
CA SER A 25 -12.70 -10.12 6.71
C SER A 25 -12.99 -9.52 5.33
N ILE A 26 -12.12 -9.76 4.35
CA ILE A 26 -12.30 -9.27 3.00
C ILE A 26 -11.97 -10.34 1.96
N THR A 27 -12.77 -10.38 0.89
CA THR A 27 -12.56 -11.26 -0.26
C THR A 27 -11.91 -10.51 -1.42
N THR A 28 -11.28 -11.22 -2.36
CA THR A 28 -10.71 -10.59 -3.57
C THR A 28 -11.74 -9.79 -4.36
N PRO A 29 -12.96 -10.30 -4.63
CA PRO A 29 -13.99 -9.51 -5.31
C PRO A 29 -14.36 -8.22 -4.57
N GLU A 30 -14.39 -8.25 -3.24
CA GLU A 30 -14.63 -7.06 -2.42
C GLU A 30 -13.47 -6.07 -2.49
N ILE A 31 -12.21 -6.52 -2.49
CA ILE A 31 -11.05 -5.65 -2.71
C ILE A 31 -11.19 -4.94 -4.05
N VAL A 32 -11.46 -5.69 -5.12
CA VAL A 32 -11.65 -5.12 -6.46
C VAL A 32 -12.81 -4.11 -6.45
N ALA A 33 -13.96 -4.45 -5.88
CA ALA A 33 -15.13 -3.58 -5.81
C ALA A 33 -14.90 -2.29 -5.00
N LYS A 34 -14.25 -2.40 -3.82
CA LYS A 34 -13.92 -1.24 -2.98
C LYS A 34 -12.86 -0.35 -3.63
N THR A 35 -11.90 -0.94 -4.33
CA THR A 35 -10.87 -0.21 -5.07
C THR A 35 -11.48 0.56 -6.25
N THR A 36 -12.36 -0.09 -7.03
CA THR A 36 -13.03 0.56 -8.16
C THR A 36 -14.01 1.64 -7.70
N ALA A 37 -14.65 1.47 -6.54
CA ALA A 37 -15.49 2.51 -5.95
C ALA A 37 -14.68 3.77 -5.58
N ALA A 38 -13.44 3.63 -5.14
CA ALA A 38 -12.56 4.76 -4.77
C ALA A 38 -11.71 5.30 -5.93
N VAL A 39 -11.76 4.69 -7.13
CA VAL A 39 -10.90 5.04 -8.27
C VAL A 39 -10.96 6.54 -8.60
N PHE A 40 -12.15 7.14 -8.60
CA PHE A 40 -12.30 8.54 -8.97
C PHE A 40 -11.61 9.50 -7.99
N ALA A 41 -11.58 9.18 -6.69
CA ALA A 41 -10.92 9.99 -5.68
C ALA A 41 -9.41 9.69 -5.57
N CYS A 42 -9.03 8.42 -5.75
CA CYS A 42 -7.70 7.93 -5.46
C CYS A 42 -6.75 7.94 -6.67
N MET A 43 -7.24 7.61 -7.87
CA MET A 43 -6.39 7.47 -9.07
C MET A 43 -5.79 8.80 -9.51
N ARG A 44 -6.52 9.93 -9.37
CA ARG A 44 -6.06 11.29 -9.71
C ARG A 44 -5.28 11.35 -11.04
N TRP A 45 -5.93 10.92 -12.11
CA TRP A 45 -5.33 10.89 -13.44
C TRP A 45 -5.06 12.29 -13.99
N MET A 46 -3.88 12.50 -14.59
CA MET A 46 -3.49 13.78 -15.16
C MET A 46 -2.59 13.60 -16.40
N PRO A 47 -2.79 14.39 -17.48
CA PRO A 47 -1.80 14.51 -18.54
C PRO A 47 -0.65 15.40 -18.03
N ILE A 48 0.56 14.85 -17.98
CA ILE A 48 1.70 15.51 -17.34
C ILE A 48 2.72 16.03 -18.36
N GLY A 49 2.71 15.52 -19.59
CA GLY A 49 3.76 15.82 -20.54
C GLY A 49 3.71 15.02 -21.83
N MET A 50 4.86 14.91 -22.48
CA MET A 50 5.05 14.15 -23.72
C MET A 50 6.37 13.36 -23.72
N CYS A 51 6.38 12.22 -24.39
CA CYS A 51 7.55 11.41 -24.64
C CYS A 51 7.94 11.45 -26.12
N PHE A 52 9.24 11.44 -26.39
CA PHE A 52 9.80 11.44 -27.74
C PHE A 52 10.51 10.13 -28.02
N TRP A 53 10.19 9.54 -29.16
CA TRP A 53 10.66 8.24 -29.60
C TRP A 53 11.27 8.36 -30.99
N LEU A 54 12.37 7.66 -31.22
CA LEU A 54 12.93 7.51 -32.56
C LEU A 54 12.26 6.32 -33.24
N HIS A 55 11.60 6.58 -34.36
CA HIS A 55 11.01 5.57 -35.23
C HIS A 55 11.75 5.54 -36.58
N CYS A 56 12.60 4.53 -36.79
CA CYS A 56 13.31 4.33 -38.05
C CYS A 56 12.59 3.33 -38.95
N SER A 57 12.35 3.72 -40.21
CA SER A 57 11.99 2.83 -41.32
C SER A 57 13.16 2.72 -42.29
N TRP A 58 13.03 1.86 -43.30
CA TRP A 58 14.03 1.71 -44.36
C TRP A 58 14.32 3.01 -45.13
N SER A 59 13.35 3.93 -45.18
CA SER A 59 13.42 5.23 -45.86
C SER A 59 13.93 6.39 -45.00
N GLY A 60 14.20 6.18 -43.70
CA GLY A 60 14.68 7.22 -42.79
C GLY A 60 14.12 7.13 -41.37
N CYS A 61 14.60 7.99 -40.48
CA CYS A 61 14.15 8.06 -39.09
C CYS A 61 13.27 9.29 -38.84
N SER A 62 12.17 9.07 -38.13
CA SER A 62 11.21 10.11 -37.73
C SER A 62 11.04 10.11 -36.21
N VAL A 63 10.88 11.29 -35.62
CA VAL A 63 10.54 11.40 -34.19
C VAL A 63 9.03 11.25 -34.03
N ARG A 64 8.61 10.30 -33.19
CA ARG A 64 7.21 10.07 -32.81
C ARG A 64 7.00 10.52 -31.38
N THR A 65 5.83 11.08 -31.10
CA THR A 65 5.47 11.54 -29.75
C THR A 65 4.34 10.70 -29.17
N SER A 66 4.32 10.58 -27.84
CA SER A 66 3.20 10.03 -27.09
C SER A 66 2.89 10.89 -25.87
N LEU A 67 1.61 10.90 -25.46
CA LEU A 67 1.19 11.57 -24.24
C LEU A 67 1.83 10.86 -23.04
N LYS A 68 2.40 11.65 -22.13
CA LYS A 68 2.85 11.19 -20.83
C LYS A 68 1.75 11.47 -19.81
N VAL A 69 1.33 10.42 -19.13
CA VAL A 69 0.26 10.46 -18.13
C VAL A 69 0.83 10.14 -16.76
N GLY A 70 0.25 10.75 -15.74
CA GLY A 70 0.53 10.46 -14.33
C GLY A 70 -0.77 10.10 -13.62
N HIS A 71 -0.77 9.01 -12.87
CA HIS A 71 -1.86 8.65 -11.98
C HIS A 71 -1.39 7.74 -10.85
N TYR A 72 -2.21 7.58 -9.82
CA TYR A 72 -1.98 6.67 -8.72
C TYR A 72 -2.53 5.28 -9.07
N ASN A 73 -1.70 4.27 -8.86
CA ASN A 73 -2.04 2.86 -9.00
C ASN A 73 -2.19 2.19 -7.65
N PRO A 74 -3.20 1.33 -7.46
CA PRO A 74 -3.25 0.46 -6.29
C PRO A 74 -2.22 -0.65 -6.48
N ASP A 75 -1.06 -0.51 -5.85
CA ASP A 75 0.07 -1.45 -6.02
C ASP A 75 -0.04 -2.63 -5.07
N LEU A 76 -0.33 -2.34 -3.80
CA LEU A 76 -0.31 -3.35 -2.74
C LEU A 76 -1.59 -3.30 -1.93
N VAL A 77 -2.08 -4.47 -1.54
CA VAL A 77 -2.97 -4.62 -0.40
C VAL A 77 -2.07 -4.91 0.80
N VAL A 78 -2.12 -4.05 1.81
CA VAL A 78 -1.37 -4.22 3.05
C VAL A 78 -2.36 -4.55 4.15
N SER A 79 -2.12 -5.66 4.83
CA SER A 79 -2.98 -6.20 5.88
C SER A 79 -2.23 -6.20 7.20
N SER A 80 -2.89 -5.81 8.29
CA SER A 80 -2.33 -5.82 9.64
C SER A 80 -3.31 -6.51 10.58
N TYR A 81 -2.84 -7.52 11.32
CA TYR A 81 -3.69 -8.44 12.07
C TYR A 81 -2.94 -8.99 13.29
N ASN A 82 -3.67 -9.57 14.26
CA ASN A 82 -3.10 -9.95 15.56
C ASN A 82 -2.38 -11.31 15.53
N GLU A 83 -3.02 -12.32 14.97
CA GLU A 83 -2.55 -13.71 15.05
C GLU A 83 -1.77 -14.13 13.81
N LEU A 84 -0.68 -14.87 13.98
CA LEU A 84 0.11 -15.38 12.85
C LEU A 84 -0.77 -16.22 11.89
N GLY A 85 -0.74 -15.89 10.60
CA GLY A 85 -1.59 -16.53 9.59
C GLY A 85 -3.08 -16.17 9.70
N GLY A 86 -3.43 -15.13 10.47
CA GLY A 86 -4.78 -14.60 10.65
C GLY A 86 -5.21 -13.56 9.63
N ASN A 87 -4.56 -13.48 8.45
CA ASN A 87 -4.78 -12.40 7.48
C ASN A 87 -6.28 -12.13 7.17
N PRO A 88 -6.77 -10.88 7.21
CA PRO A 88 -8.16 -10.55 6.89
C PRO A 88 -8.56 -10.90 5.46
N TRP A 89 -7.59 -10.92 4.54
CA TRP A 89 -7.82 -11.31 3.16
C TRP A 89 -7.93 -12.83 3.06
N VAL A 90 -9.15 -13.32 2.88
CA VAL A 90 -9.48 -14.74 3.10
C VAL A 90 -8.71 -15.71 2.19
N GLU A 91 -8.49 -15.35 0.93
CA GLU A 91 -7.76 -16.19 -0.03
C GLU A 91 -6.27 -16.27 0.30
N ILE A 92 -5.69 -15.15 0.73
CA ILE A 92 -4.30 -15.10 1.19
C ILE A 92 -4.14 -15.88 2.49
N ARG A 93 -5.07 -15.73 3.42
CA ARG A 93 -5.08 -16.50 4.67
C ARG A 93 -5.07 -17.99 4.41
N ALA A 94 -5.92 -18.45 3.48
CA ALA A 94 -6.02 -19.87 3.13
C ALA A 94 -4.76 -20.42 2.45
N THR A 95 -4.07 -19.60 1.66
CA THR A 95 -2.91 -20.05 0.86
C THR A 95 -1.57 -19.88 1.58
N LEU A 96 -1.35 -18.74 2.22
CA LEU A 96 -0.09 -18.38 2.85
C LEU A 96 -0.09 -18.61 4.36
N GLY A 97 -1.25 -18.68 5.02
CA GLY A 97 -1.33 -18.79 6.47
C GLY A 97 -0.65 -20.04 7.04
N LEU A 98 -0.82 -21.20 6.38
CA LEU A 98 -0.16 -22.45 6.80
C LEU A 98 1.36 -22.40 6.58
N ALA A 99 1.80 -21.83 5.44
CA ALA A 99 3.21 -21.68 5.12
C ALA A 99 3.90 -20.74 6.12
N GLN A 100 3.26 -19.62 6.46
CA GLN A 100 3.74 -18.67 7.48
C GLN A 100 3.84 -19.35 8.85
N LYS A 101 2.79 -20.02 9.31
CA LYS A 101 2.82 -20.75 10.60
C LYS A 101 3.94 -21.77 10.64
N THR A 102 4.12 -22.55 9.58
CA THR A 102 5.15 -23.59 9.51
C THR A 102 6.55 -22.98 9.49
N ALA A 103 6.80 -22.01 8.60
CA ALA A 103 8.10 -21.36 8.46
C ALA A 103 8.48 -20.55 9.70
N ALA A 104 7.54 -19.83 10.31
CA ALA A 104 7.78 -19.15 11.58
C ALA A 104 8.10 -20.15 12.69
N THR A 105 7.38 -21.27 12.78
CA THR A 105 7.63 -22.31 13.79
C THR A 105 9.03 -22.92 13.64
N THR A 106 9.46 -23.20 12.42
CA THR A 106 10.78 -23.79 12.19
C THR A 106 11.92 -22.80 12.37
N LEU A 107 11.79 -21.58 11.83
CA LEU A 107 12.82 -20.54 11.95
C LEU A 107 12.93 -20.01 13.38
N LEU A 108 11.81 -19.68 14.03
CA LEU A 108 11.82 -19.22 15.41
C LEU A 108 12.22 -20.37 16.34
N GLY A 109 11.62 -21.55 16.22
CA GLY A 109 11.93 -22.69 17.08
C GLY A 109 13.38 -23.19 17.00
N SER A 110 14.08 -22.95 15.89
CA SER A 110 15.50 -23.30 15.73
C SER A 110 16.48 -22.17 16.09
N LEU A 111 16.08 -20.91 15.98
CA LEU A 111 16.96 -19.76 16.18
C LEU A 111 16.75 -19.06 17.54
N LEU A 112 15.56 -19.12 18.13
CA LEU A 112 15.18 -18.42 19.36
C LEU A 112 14.20 -19.27 20.22
N PRO A 113 14.42 -19.44 21.53
CA PRO A 113 13.53 -20.21 22.41
C PRO A 113 12.26 -19.41 22.78
N ILE A 114 11.47 -18.99 21.79
CA ILE A 114 10.23 -18.21 21.98
C ILE A 114 9.06 -19.01 21.42
N PRO A 115 7.99 -19.27 22.21
CA PRO A 115 6.81 -19.96 21.73
C PRO A 115 6.16 -19.23 20.54
N VAL A 116 5.97 -19.94 19.43
CA VAL A 116 5.33 -19.42 18.21
C VAL A 116 3.83 -19.12 18.40
N ASP A 117 3.23 -19.71 19.43
CA ASP A 117 1.86 -19.47 19.87
C ASP A 117 1.72 -18.22 20.76
N SER A 118 2.82 -17.54 21.11
CA SER A 118 2.78 -16.20 21.75
C SER A 118 2.75 -15.08 20.70
N ALA A 119 2.03 -15.31 19.60
CA ALA A 119 1.72 -14.27 18.61
C ALA A 119 0.56 -13.41 19.12
N GLY A 120 0.90 -12.34 19.85
CA GLY A 120 0.07 -11.14 19.90
C GLY A 120 -1.18 -11.19 20.78
N ASN A 121 -1.24 -11.98 21.85
CA ASN A 121 -2.19 -11.60 22.90
C ASN A 121 -1.68 -10.27 23.48
N ARG A 122 -2.53 -9.25 23.38
CA ARG A 122 -2.32 -7.92 23.97
C ARG A 122 -1.57 -8.08 25.29
N THR A 123 -0.57 -7.24 25.56
CA THR A 123 -0.16 -7.05 26.96
C THR A 123 -1.23 -6.19 27.65
N GLU A 124 -2.48 -6.64 27.59
CA GLU A 124 -3.53 -6.17 28.49
C GLU A 124 -3.16 -6.76 29.86
N GLY A 125 -2.46 -5.92 30.61
CA GLY A 125 -1.93 -6.13 31.94
C GLY A 125 -2.24 -7.47 32.59
N SER A 126 -1.19 -8.26 32.80
CA SER A 126 -1.18 -9.07 34.01
C SER A 126 -1.30 -8.12 35.22
N THR A 127 -1.72 -8.64 36.37
CA THR A 127 -1.95 -7.89 37.63
C THR A 127 -0.71 -7.20 38.22
N GLU A 128 0.38 -7.08 37.46
CA GLU A 128 1.65 -6.47 37.84
C GLU A 128 1.65 -4.94 37.56
N PRO A 129 1.98 -4.07 38.53
CA PRO A 129 1.88 -2.61 38.43
C PRO A 129 2.80 -1.93 37.39
N ARG A 130 3.59 -2.67 36.61
CA ARG A 130 4.67 -2.15 35.75
C ARG A 130 4.56 -2.52 34.27
N GLU A 131 3.50 -3.18 33.83
CA GLU A 131 3.34 -3.53 32.41
C GLU A 131 2.69 -2.42 31.58
N HIS A 132 3.23 -2.20 30.37
CA HIS A 132 2.82 -1.14 29.46
C HIS A 132 1.47 -1.45 28.79
N ARG A 133 0.38 -0.91 29.34
CA ARG A 133 -1.02 -1.15 28.88
C ARG A 133 -1.35 -0.73 27.43
N ASN A 134 -0.43 -0.08 26.72
CA ASN A 134 -0.63 0.47 25.37
C ASN A 134 0.33 -0.12 24.32
N LEU A 135 1.04 -1.21 24.63
CA LEU A 135 1.93 -1.88 23.69
C LEU A 135 1.16 -2.99 22.94
N VAL A 136 1.07 -2.85 21.62
CA VAL A 136 0.32 -3.76 20.74
C VAL A 136 1.29 -4.39 19.74
N PHE A 137 1.20 -5.70 19.55
CA PHE A 137 1.91 -6.41 18.49
C PHE A 137 0.96 -6.76 17.35
N ARG A 138 1.40 -6.58 16.11
CA ARG A 138 0.65 -7.00 14.93
C ARG A 138 1.55 -7.60 13.87
N GLU A 139 1.07 -8.68 13.28
CA GLU A 139 1.58 -9.20 12.02
C GLU A 139 1.13 -8.32 10.86
N THR A 140 1.90 -8.30 9.78
CA THR A 140 1.61 -7.46 8.61
C THR A 140 2.15 -8.09 7.35
N ASP A 141 1.29 -8.18 6.34
CA ASP A 141 1.64 -8.67 5.01
C ASP A 141 1.37 -7.60 3.95
N ALA A 142 2.27 -7.48 2.98
CA ALA A 142 2.13 -6.62 1.81
C ALA A 142 2.12 -7.47 0.53
N ILE A 143 1.00 -7.44 -0.18
CA ILE A 143 0.71 -8.36 -1.28
C ILE A 143 0.28 -7.57 -2.51
N GLY A 144 0.76 -8.00 -3.68
CA GLY A 144 0.43 -7.39 -4.96
C GLY A 144 -1.07 -7.33 -5.21
N HIS A 145 -1.55 -6.14 -5.58
CA HIS A 145 -2.97 -5.84 -5.66
C HIS A 145 -3.67 -6.61 -6.79
N PRO A 146 -4.90 -7.12 -6.60
CA PRO A 146 -5.58 -7.96 -7.59
C PRO A 146 -5.82 -7.24 -8.93
N VAL A 147 -6.01 -5.91 -8.90
CA VAL A 147 -6.25 -5.07 -10.08
C VAL A 147 -4.98 -4.76 -10.88
N ALA A 148 -3.78 -5.04 -10.35
CA ALA A 148 -2.52 -4.81 -11.07
C ALA A 148 -2.48 -5.56 -12.42
N SER A 149 -3.04 -6.77 -12.48
CA SER A 149 -3.19 -7.53 -13.73
C SER A 149 -4.34 -7.02 -14.61
N LEU A 150 -5.39 -6.44 -14.05
CA LEU A 150 -6.54 -5.93 -14.81
C LEU A 150 -6.20 -4.66 -15.61
N ALA A 151 -5.29 -3.84 -15.09
CA ALA A 151 -4.73 -2.69 -15.83
C ALA A 151 -4.07 -3.13 -17.15
N SER A 152 -3.54 -4.35 -17.23
CA SER A 152 -2.93 -4.88 -18.45
C SER A 152 -3.88 -5.03 -19.64
N VAL A 153 -5.19 -5.17 -19.40
CA VAL A 153 -6.18 -5.30 -20.46
C VAL A 153 -6.59 -3.93 -21.04
N THR A 154 -6.52 -2.85 -20.25
CA THR A 154 -6.93 -1.48 -20.65
C THR A 154 -5.76 -0.57 -21.05
N THR A 155 -4.52 -0.95 -20.71
CA THR A 155 -3.29 -0.21 -21.06
C THR A 155 -2.97 -0.16 -22.57
N GLY A 156 -3.67 -0.92 -23.40
CA GLY A 156 -3.57 -0.85 -24.87
C GLY A 156 -3.86 0.55 -25.44
N MET A 157 -4.59 1.40 -24.71
CA MET A 157 -4.87 2.78 -25.09
C MET A 157 -3.76 3.77 -24.68
N GLY A 158 -2.76 3.35 -23.87
CA GLY A 158 -1.68 4.23 -23.45
C GLY A 158 -2.02 5.26 -22.38
N LEU A 159 -3.21 5.14 -21.78
CA LEU A 159 -3.75 6.11 -20.82
C LEU A 159 -3.58 5.66 -19.37
N LEU A 160 -3.24 4.40 -19.13
CA LEU A 160 -2.97 3.88 -17.79
C LEU A 160 -1.58 3.25 -17.77
N CYS A 161 -0.89 3.45 -16.66
CA CYS A 161 0.44 2.98 -16.35
C CYS A 161 0.37 1.61 -15.72
N GLN A 162 1.31 0.77 -16.14
CA GLN A 162 1.49 -0.55 -15.58
C GLN A 162 2.07 -0.44 -14.17
N SER A 163 1.46 -1.18 -13.24
CA SER A 163 2.05 -1.35 -11.90
C SER A 163 3.32 -2.18 -12.01
N GLN A 164 4.25 -1.95 -11.09
CA GLN A 164 5.40 -2.82 -10.90
C GLN A 164 5.05 -4.14 -10.19
N THR A 165 3.88 -4.16 -9.54
CA THR A 165 3.46 -5.29 -8.71
C THR A 165 2.80 -6.39 -9.53
N THR A 166 3.06 -7.64 -9.15
CA THR A 166 2.35 -8.80 -9.68
C THR A 166 1.19 -9.17 -8.76
N SER A 167 0.01 -9.34 -9.33
CA SER A 167 -1.23 -9.68 -8.61
C SER A 167 -1.04 -10.92 -7.72
N PHE A 168 -1.47 -10.86 -6.47
CA PHE A 168 -1.37 -11.90 -5.43
C PHE A 168 0.05 -12.32 -5.01
N PHE A 169 1.09 -11.64 -5.49
CA PHE A 169 2.45 -11.98 -5.11
C PHE A 169 2.82 -11.36 -3.74
N PRO A 170 3.33 -12.14 -2.77
CA PRO A 170 3.72 -11.61 -1.46
C PRO A 170 5.06 -10.89 -1.55
N TYR A 171 5.05 -9.56 -1.36
CA TYR A 171 6.26 -8.74 -1.32
C TYR A 171 6.88 -8.66 0.07
N PHE A 172 6.06 -8.75 1.12
CA PHE A 172 6.52 -8.82 2.50
C PHE A 172 5.54 -9.64 3.33
N GLN A 173 6.09 -10.47 4.20
CA GLN A 173 5.34 -11.25 5.17
C GLN A 173 6.08 -11.24 6.50
N SER A 174 5.52 -10.57 7.49
CA SER A 174 6.14 -10.39 8.80
C SER A 174 6.50 -11.70 9.51
N GLY A 175 5.71 -12.76 9.29
CA GLY A 175 5.96 -14.08 9.86
C GLY A 175 7.26 -14.75 9.36
N LEU A 176 7.74 -14.39 8.17
CA LEU A 176 9.02 -14.88 7.63
C LEU A 176 10.21 -14.01 8.05
N ASP A 177 9.93 -12.77 8.44
CA ASP A 177 10.90 -11.76 8.83
C ASP A 177 11.01 -11.66 10.37
N ALA A 178 11.02 -12.81 11.03
CA ALA A 178 10.77 -12.87 12.46
C ALA A 178 11.83 -12.15 13.31
N LEU A 179 13.09 -12.11 12.85
CA LEU A 179 14.16 -11.39 13.56
C LEU A 179 13.91 -9.87 13.55
N SER A 180 13.85 -9.26 12.36
CA SER A 180 13.70 -7.81 12.23
C SER A 180 12.31 -7.34 12.67
N TRP A 181 11.26 -8.09 12.36
CA TRP A 181 9.89 -7.70 12.70
C TRP A 181 9.55 -7.88 14.19
N ARG A 182 10.01 -8.96 14.83
CA ARG A 182 9.64 -9.27 16.24
C ARG A 182 10.67 -8.84 17.26
N GLN A 183 11.97 -8.86 16.92
CA GLN A 183 13.06 -8.50 17.83
C GLN A 183 13.61 -7.10 17.61
N GLU A 184 13.13 -6.39 16.59
CA GLU A 184 13.61 -5.03 16.28
C GLU A 184 15.07 -4.96 15.84
N VAL A 185 15.73 -6.10 15.63
CA VAL A 185 17.14 -6.16 15.25
C VAL A 185 17.25 -6.44 13.74
N PRO A 186 17.98 -5.62 12.96
CA PRO A 186 18.86 -4.51 13.38
C PRO A 186 18.19 -3.13 13.36
N GLU A 187 16.86 -3.06 13.21
CA GLU A 187 16.11 -1.81 13.08
C GLU A 187 16.30 -0.82 14.26
N ILE A 188 16.55 -1.32 15.47
CA ILE A 188 16.82 -0.51 16.67
C ILE A 188 18.07 0.37 16.53
N PHE A 189 19.02 0.00 15.67
CA PHE A 189 20.25 0.74 15.45
C PHE A 189 20.09 1.95 14.52
N TYR A 190 18.95 2.12 13.86
CA TYR A 190 18.70 3.33 13.08
C TYR A 190 18.54 4.54 14.01
N PRO A 191 19.11 5.72 13.68
CA PRO A 191 18.96 6.91 14.50
C PRO A 191 17.50 7.31 14.76
N ALA A 192 16.62 7.05 13.79
CA ALA A 192 15.20 7.31 13.91
C ALA A 192 14.47 6.42 14.94
N SER A 193 15.07 5.29 15.36
CA SER A 193 14.54 4.43 16.42
C SER A 193 14.81 5.00 17.82
N LEU A 194 15.82 5.88 17.95
CA LEU A 194 16.28 6.42 19.24
C LEU A 194 15.90 7.89 19.45
N LEU A 195 15.70 8.64 18.37
CA LEU A 195 15.43 10.07 18.41
C LEU A 195 13.96 10.35 18.06
N PRO A 196 13.13 10.71 19.06
CA PRO A 196 11.75 11.11 18.82
C PRO A 196 11.67 12.27 17.82
N GLY A 197 10.63 12.28 16.98
CA GLY A 197 10.46 13.34 15.98
C GLY A 197 11.10 13.03 14.62
N LEU A 198 12.03 12.07 14.54
CA LEU A 198 12.54 11.57 13.27
C LEU A 198 11.60 10.50 12.72
N ARG A 199 11.21 10.64 11.44
CA ARG A 199 10.42 9.61 10.72
C ARG A 199 9.13 9.24 11.46
N GLU A 200 8.38 10.25 11.84
CA GLU A 200 7.11 10.12 12.57
C GLU A 200 5.89 10.10 11.65
N ILE A 201 4.92 9.27 12.00
CA ILE A 201 3.59 9.26 11.41
C ILE A 201 2.74 10.28 12.18
N GLY A 202 2.84 11.54 11.79
CA GLY A 202 2.13 12.65 12.40
C GLY A 202 2.94 13.94 12.43
N THR A 203 2.49 14.92 13.20
CA THR A 203 3.23 16.15 13.53
C THR A 203 3.76 16.07 14.96
N TRP A 204 5.03 15.69 15.12
CA TRP A 204 5.72 15.77 16.41
C TRP A 204 5.97 17.24 16.83
N PRO A 205 5.88 17.60 18.13
CA PRO A 205 5.56 16.74 19.27
C PRO A 205 4.08 16.66 19.60
N LEU A 206 3.25 17.53 19.01
CA LEU A 206 1.88 17.74 19.46
C LEU A 206 0.90 16.65 19.03
N GLN A 207 1.16 15.97 17.92
CA GLN A 207 0.22 15.04 17.30
C GLN A 207 0.96 13.97 16.49
N THR A 208 1.56 13.00 17.16
CA THR A 208 2.17 11.83 16.51
C THR A 208 1.39 10.57 16.81
N TRP A 209 1.19 9.73 15.80
CA TRP A 209 0.71 8.35 15.98
C TRP A 209 1.88 7.43 16.33
N GLY A 210 3.12 7.77 15.96
CA GLY A 210 4.31 7.01 16.33
C GLY A 210 5.37 6.98 15.23
N GLY A 211 6.54 6.48 15.59
CA GLY A 211 7.69 6.38 14.68
C GLY A 211 7.57 5.21 13.70
N VAL A 212 8.07 5.41 12.49
CA VAL A 212 8.26 4.32 11.51
C VAL A 212 9.37 3.38 11.97
N TYR A 213 10.42 3.94 12.58
CA TYR A 213 11.52 3.17 13.11
C TYR A 213 11.35 2.94 14.62
N PRO A 214 11.76 1.77 15.15
CA PRO A 214 12.17 0.58 14.40
C PRO A 214 10.98 -0.02 13.62
N ARG A 215 11.23 -0.55 12.42
CA ARG A 215 10.16 -1.09 11.56
C ARG A 215 9.74 -2.50 12.01
N THR A 216 9.01 -2.54 13.12
CA THR A 216 8.65 -3.76 13.83
C THR A 216 7.14 -3.95 13.90
N GLY A 217 6.73 -5.13 14.36
CA GLY A 217 5.34 -5.43 14.71
C GLY A 217 4.85 -4.71 15.97
N TRP A 218 5.75 -4.19 16.80
CA TRP A 218 5.44 -3.57 18.08
C TRP A 218 5.15 -2.08 17.95
N THR A 219 4.00 -1.64 18.45
CA THR A 219 3.63 -0.23 18.47
C THR A 219 3.02 0.18 19.80
N THR A 220 3.42 1.36 20.29
CA THR A 220 2.83 1.96 21.49
C THR A 220 1.71 2.92 21.08
N GLN A 221 0.48 2.42 21.03
CA GLN A 221 -0.70 3.19 20.66
C GLN A 221 -1.92 2.73 21.45
N ALA A 222 -2.69 3.69 21.98
CA ALA A 222 -3.93 3.40 22.69
C ALA A 222 -5.08 3.06 21.71
N GLU A 223 -5.09 3.66 20.52
CA GLU A 223 -6.07 3.36 19.48
C GLU A 223 -5.54 2.24 18.56
N GLU A 224 -6.22 1.09 18.57
CA GLU A 224 -5.84 -0.05 17.73
C GLU A 224 -5.78 0.24 16.23
N PRO A 225 -6.71 1.02 15.63
CA PRO A 225 -6.63 1.32 14.20
C PRO A 225 -5.38 2.11 13.85
N LYS A 226 -4.92 3.00 14.73
CA LYS A 226 -3.68 3.75 14.54
C LYS A 226 -2.46 2.85 14.65
N ALA A 227 -2.45 1.94 15.64
CA ALA A 227 -1.43 0.90 15.76
C ALA A 227 -1.30 0.09 14.46
N ALA A 228 -2.42 -0.42 13.95
CA ALA A 228 -2.45 -1.20 12.73
C ALA A 228 -2.02 -0.39 11.48
N ALA A 229 -2.40 0.89 11.39
CA ALA A 229 -1.97 1.78 10.32
C ALA A 229 -0.46 2.06 10.34
N ILE A 230 0.15 2.17 11.54
CA ILE A 230 1.62 2.32 11.69
C ILE A 230 2.32 1.07 11.16
N ASN A 231 1.86 -0.12 11.55
CA ASN A 231 2.42 -1.38 11.05
C ASN A 231 2.29 -1.50 9.53
N ALA A 232 1.14 -1.11 8.97
CA ALA A 232 0.94 -1.07 7.52
C ALA A 232 1.91 -0.08 6.83
N GLN A 233 2.12 1.11 7.41
CA GLN A 233 3.10 2.08 6.92
C GLN A 233 4.52 1.52 6.94
N ARG A 234 4.90 0.81 8.02
CA ARG A 234 6.22 0.17 8.15
C ARG A 234 6.45 -0.88 7.07
N ALA A 235 5.47 -1.76 6.85
CA ALA A 235 5.55 -2.75 5.77
C ALA A 235 5.65 -2.08 4.39
N GLY A 236 4.86 -1.02 4.15
CA GLY A 236 4.95 -0.20 2.93
C GLY A 236 6.32 0.48 2.74
N ASP A 237 6.92 0.96 3.82
CA ASP A 237 8.26 1.56 3.79
C ASP A 237 9.36 0.52 3.51
N ILE A 238 9.26 -0.70 4.05
CA ILE A 238 10.18 -1.81 3.77
C ILE A 238 10.14 -2.16 2.28
N VAL A 239 8.96 -2.49 1.76
CA VAL A 239 8.82 -3.00 0.38
C VAL A 239 9.15 -1.97 -0.68
N THR A 240 9.02 -0.68 -0.39
CA THR A 240 9.32 0.39 -1.37
C THR A 240 10.78 0.86 -1.35
N ARG A 241 11.64 0.22 -0.55
CA ARG A 241 13.08 0.49 -0.47
C ARG A 241 13.87 -0.75 -0.86
N ALA A 242 15.05 -0.55 -1.45
CA ALA A 242 15.99 -1.65 -1.69
C ALA A 242 17.00 -1.78 -0.54
N GLY A 243 17.55 -2.98 -0.37
CA GLY A 243 18.66 -3.26 0.56
C GLY A 243 18.31 -3.06 2.03
N GLN A 244 17.05 -3.24 2.43
CA GLN A 244 16.65 -3.20 3.84
C GLN A 244 16.99 -4.53 4.54
N PRO A 245 17.31 -4.53 5.85
CA PRO A 245 17.68 -5.73 6.58
C PRO A 245 16.42 -6.53 6.99
N HIS A 246 15.62 -6.90 6.01
CA HIS A 246 14.37 -7.65 6.16
C HIS A 246 14.30 -8.79 5.14
N VAL A 247 13.45 -9.78 5.36
CA VAL A 247 13.11 -10.83 4.37
C VAL A 247 11.93 -10.34 3.52
N TYR A 248 12.20 -9.85 2.31
CA TYR A 248 11.20 -9.23 1.45
C TYR A 248 11.64 -9.17 -0.02
N VAL A 249 10.71 -8.82 -0.90
CA VAL A 249 10.98 -8.50 -2.31
C VAL A 249 10.80 -6.98 -2.52
N PRO A 250 11.85 -6.24 -2.93
CA PRO A 250 11.75 -4.79 -3.10
C PRO A 250 11.02 -4.39 -4.38
N LEU A 251 10.23 -3.33 -4.29
CA LEU A 251 9.75 -2.55 -5.42
C LEU A 251 10.85 -1.58 -5.86
N SER A 252 11.21 -1.62 -7.14
CA SER A 252 12.27 -0.79 -7.70
C SER A 252 11.74 0.56 -8.17
N GLY A 253 12.37 1.65 -7.72
CA GLY A 253 12.11 3.00 -8.24
C GLY A 253 12.72 3.28 -9.63
N ALA A 254 13.36 2.29 -10.25
CA ALA A 254 14.01 2.47 -11.54
C ALA A 254 13.00 2.47 -12.70
N PRO A 255 13.11 3.41 -13.67
CA PRO A 255 12.28 3.39 -14.87
C PRO A 255 12.52 2.12 -15.69
N TYR A 256 11.46 1.57 -16.27
CA TYR A 256 11.53 0.36 -17.09
C TYR A 256 10.60 0.47 -18.30
N MET A 257 10.79 -0.44 -19.26
CA MET A 257 9.87 -0.64 -20.37
C MET A 257 9.01 -1.87 -20.10
N HIS A 258 7.70 -1.74 -20.24
CA HIS A 258 6.73 -2.81 -20.03
C HIS A 258 6.19 -3.29 -21.39
N ASN A 259 6.15 -4.62 -21.59
CA ASN A 259 5.67 -5.29 -22.80
C ASN A 259 6.27 -4.78 -24.11
N ASP A 260 7.59 -4.99 -24.29
CA ASP A 260 8.36 -4.53 -25.45
C ASP A 260 8.28 -5.46 -26.67
N LEU A 261 7.07 -5.77 -27.12
CA LEU A 261 6.91 -6.56 -28.33
C LEU A 261 7.12 -5.69 -29.57
N ILE A 262 7.97 -6.20 -30.46
CA ILE A 262 8.12 -5.71 -31.83
C ILE A 262 7.45 -6.75 -32.71
N SER A 263 6.26 -6.44 -33.22
CA SER A 263 5.60 -7.30 -34.20
C SER A 263 5.77 -6.70 -35.59
N ILE A 264 5.86 -7.56 -36.60
CA ILE A 264 5.82 -7.11 -37.98
C ILE A 264 4.35 -7.19 -38.41
N ILE A 265 3.77 -6.06 -38.77
CA ILE A 265 2.42 -6.02 -39.34
C ILE A 265 2.55 -6.28 -40.84
N ASP A 266 1.90 -7.36 -41.27
CA ASP A 266 1.57 -7.65 -42.66
C ASP A 266 0.46 -6.72 -43.13
N ASN A 267 0.74 -5.84 -44.09
CA ASN A 267 -0.27 -4.91 -44.60
C ASN A 267 -0.23 -4.82 -46.13
N TRP A 268 -1.22 -5.42 -46.78
CA TRP A 268 -1.35 -5.41 -48.23
C TRP A 268 -2.07 -4.14 -48.69
N ILE A 269 -1.33 -3.26 -49.38
CA ILE A 269 -1.84 -1.99 -49.91
C ILE A 269 -1.85 -2.00 -51.45
N PRO A 270 -2.79 -1.28 -52.11
CA PRO A 270 -2.79 -1.13 -53.55
C PRO A 270 -1.52 -0.44 -54.04
N GLY A 271 -0.78 -1.09 -54.92
CA GLY A 271 0.36 -0.52 -55.64
C GLY A 271 -0.09 0.30 -56.84
N GLY A 272 0.70 1.31 -57.20
CA GLY A 272 0.42 2.23 -58.31
C GLY A 272 0.38 1.59 -59.72
N LEU A 273 0.58 0.28 -59.83
CA LEU A 273 0.51 -0.50 -61.07
C LEU A 273 -0.57 -1.60 -61.05
N GLY A 274 -1.56 -1.50 -60.15
CA GLY A 274 -2.72 -2.40 -60.13
C GLY A 274 -2.52 -3.76 -59.43
N GLY A 275 -1.41 -3.95 -58.70
CA GLY A 275 -1.16 -5.12 -57.84
C GLY A 275 -1.16 -4.77 -56.35
N LEU A 276 -1.32 -5.75 -55.46
CA LEU A 276 -1.14 -5.56 -54.02
C LEU A 276 0.35 -5.70 -53.66
N VAL A 277 0.87 -4.74 -52.88
CA VAL A 277 2.22 -4.81 -52.30
C VAL A 277 2.10 -4.99 -50.80
N ASN A 278 2.83 -5.96 -50.24
CA ASN A 278 2.91 -6.13 -48.80
C ASN A 278 3.88 -5.11 -48.20
N HIS A 279 3.37 -4.29 -47.30
CA HIS A 279 4.13 -3.31 -46.55
C HIS A 279 4.35 -3.85 -45.14
N TRP A 280 5.55 -4.40 -44.92
CA TRP A 280 5.98 -4.83 -43.60
C TRP A 280 6.29 -3.62 -42.73
N ILE A 281 5.45 -3.34 -41.74
CA ILE A 281 5.65 -2.22 -40.80
C ILE A 281 5.94 -2.79 -39.41
N PRO A 282 7.07 -2.44 -38.78
CA PRO A 282 7.29 -2.79 -37.39
C PRO A 282 6.31 -2.01 -36.50
N SER A 283 5.52 -2.74 -35.74
CA SER A 283 4.67 -2.19 -34.68
C SER A 283 5.37 -2.33 -33.35
N PHE A 284 5.42 -1.22 -32.61
CA PHE A 284 6.00 -1.15 -31.28
C PHE A 284 4.85 -1.08 -30.28
N SER A 285 4.69 -2.12 -29.47
CA SER A 285 3.79 -2.09 -28.32
C SER A 285 4.57 -1.86 -27.02
N GLY A 286 3.84 -1.59 -25.96
CA GLY A 286 4.41 -1.37 -24.63
C GLY A 286 4.41 0.08 -24.18
N GLN A 287 4.98 0.27 -23.00
CA GLN A 287 4.99 1.56 -22.31
C GLN A 287 6.33 1.76 -21.59
N ARG A 288 6.84 2.99 -21.60
CA ARG A 288 7.87 3.39 -20.63
C ARG A 288 7.19 3.80 -19.35
N VAL A 289 7.64 3.24 -18.23
CA VAL A 289 7.07 3.46 -16.91
C VAL A 289 8.14 4.04 -15.99
N TRP A 290 7.77 5.07 -15.23
CA TRP A 290 8.55 5.62 -14.14
C TRP A 290 7.80 5.34 -12.83
N PRO A 291 8.21 4.29 -12.09
CA PRO A 291 7.62 3.98 -10.80
C PRO A 291 7.98 5.04 -9.75
N PRO A 292 7.17 5.19 -8.69
CA PRO A 292 7.47 6.10 -7.59
C PRO A 292 8.66 5.63 -6.76
N GLY A 293 9.36 6.60 -6.15
CA GLY A 293 10.42 6.33 -5.18
C GLY A 293 9.91 5.78 -3.84
N PRO A 294 10.79 5.67 -2.82
CA PRO A 294 10.43 5.14 -1.51
C PRO A 294 9.22 5.83 -0.88
N LEU A 295 8.35 5.05 -0.24
CA LEU A 295 7.23 5.58 0.52
C LEU A 295 7.75 6.44 1.68
N ARG A 296 7.10 7.58 1.92
CA ARG A 296 7.37 8.46 3.06
C ARG A 296 6.08 8.83 3.76
N GLU A 297 6.19 8.97 5.06
CA GLU A 297 5.07 9.31 5.93
C GLU A 297 4.59 10.72 5.61
N LYS A 298 3.27 10.93 5.64
CA LYS A 298 2.62 12.22 5.38
C LYS A 298 2.88 12.84 4.01
N ASP A 299 3.63 12.17 3.14
CA ASP A 299 3.96 12.66 1.82
C ASP A 299 3.11 11.96 0.76
N ARG A 300 2.03 12.64 0.36
CA ARG A 300 1.11 12.16 -0.68
C ARG A 300 1.83 11.89 -2.01
N SER A 301 2.94 12.57 -2.30
CA SER A 301 3.71 12.37 -3.53
C SER A 301 4.45 11.02 -3.58
N THR A 302 4.51 10.31 -2.46
CA THR A 302 5.12 8.97 -2.41
C THR A 302 4.08 7.87 -2.28
N GLY A 303 2.89 8.16 -1.78
CA GLY A 303 1.77 7.24 -1.72
C GLY A 303 0.65 7.70 -0.80
N THR A 304 -0.50 7.05 -0.94
CA THR A 304 -1.68 7.28 -0.11
C THR A 304 -2.37 5.96 0.19
N TRP A 305 -3.13 5.95 1.28
CA TRP A 305 -3.80 4.78 1.81
C TRP A 305 -5.31 4.91 1.66
N GLN A 306 -5.97 3.79 1.38
CA GLN A 306 -7.42 3.64 1.39
C GLN A 306 -7.76 2.47 2.30
N MET A 307 -8.53 2.69 3.36
CA MET A 307 -9.00 1.59 4.22
C MET A 307 -10.00 0.71 3.45
N LEU A 308 -9.81 -0.60 3.54
CA LEU A 308 -10.70 -1.61 2.96
C LEU A 308 -11.57 -2.29 4.02
N VAL A 309 -10.98 -2.58 5.19
CA VAL A 309 -11.63 -3.13 6.39
C VAL A 309 -10.99 -2.52 7.64
N PRO A 310 -11.76 -2.36 8.74
CA PRO A 310 -13.18 -2.75 8.90
C PRO A 310 -14.18 -1.79 8.26
N LEU A 311 -13.81 -0.51 8.09
CA LEU A 311 -14.68 0.51 7.50
C LEU A 311 -14.11 0.98 6.15
N PRO A 312 -14.71 0.60 5.00
CA PRO A 312 -14.17 0.95 3.70
C PRO A 312 -14.25 2.45 3.42
N GLU A 313 -13.15 3.03 2.95
CA GLU A 313 -13.05 4.43 2.57
C GLU A 313 -13.15 4.59 1.04
N LEU A 314 -13.86 5.64 0.61
CA LEU A 314 -13.97 6.03 -0.81
C LEU A 314 -12.90 7.04 -1.23
N THR A 315 -12.06 7.48 -0.30
CA THR A 315 -11.05 8.51 -0.51
C THR A 315 -9.68 8.04 -0.03
N CYS A 316 -8.62 8.56 -0.63
CA CYS A 316 -7.25 8.23 -0.25
C CYS A 316 -6.56 9.36 0.53
N SER A 317 -5.87 9.00 1.60
CA SER A 317 -5.14 9.94 2.44
C SER A 317 -3.85 9.33 2.99
N VAL A 318 -2.96 10.19 3.50
CA VAL A 318 -1.78 9.73 4.23
C VAL A 318 -2.14 9.47 5.68
N PHE A 319 -1.47 8.51 6.31
CA PHE A 319 -1.55 8.33 7.77
C PHE A 319 -0.90 9.50 8.52
N GLY A 320 -1.27 9.68 9.79
CA GLY A 320 -0.78 10.78 10.61
C GLY A 320 -1.53 12.10 10.39
N SER A 321 -2.81 12.05 10.03
CA SER A 321 -3.67 13.23 9.92
C SER A 321 -4.02 13.80 11.29
N ASN A 322 -4.11 15.13 11.41
CA ASN A 322 -4.41 15.79 12.68
C ASN A 322 -5.87 15.64 13.09
N ASP A 323 -6.08 14.92 14.18
CA ASP A 323 -7.38 14.55 14.74
C ASP A 323 -7.58 15.04 16.18
N LEU A 324 -6.73 15.93 16.71
CA LEU A 324 -6.83 16.44 18.10
C LEU A 324 -8.15 17.18 18.39
N ALA A 325 -8.76 17.78 17.37
CA ALA A 325 -10.04 18.46 17.48
C ALA A 325 -11.24 17.54 17.21
N SER A 326 -11.00 16.27 16.84
CA SER A 326 -12.06 15.28 16.60
C SER A 326 -12.50 14.66 17.91
N PHE A 327 -13.81 14.67 18.18
CA PHE A 327 -14.38 14.05 19.38
C PHE A 327 -14.14 12.53 19.45
N SER A 328 -14.10 11.86 18.30
CA SER A 328 -13.92 10.40 18.21
C SER A 328 -12.50 9.97 17.79
N GLY A 329 -11.59 10.92 17.57
CA GLY A 329 -10.28 10.67 16.96
C GLY A 329 -10.38 10.07 15.55
N TRP A 330 -9.23 9.69 14.98
CA TRP A 330 -9.17 8.98 13.70
C TRP A 330 -9.64 7.53 13.82
N GLY A 331 -9.40 6.84 14.94
CA GLY A 331 -9.83 5.45 15.13
C GLY A 331 -11.33 5.28 15.36
N GLY A 332 -12.07 6.35 15.64
CA GLY A 332 -13.52 6.29 15.91
C GLY A 332 -14.31 5.59 14.80
N GLY A 333 -15.01 4.51 15.14
CA GLY A 333 -15.79 3.70 14.20
C GLY A 333 -14.97 2.80 13.27
N ARG A 334 -13.65 2.83 13.37
CA ARG A 334 -12.72 1.99 12.60
C ARG A 334 -12.17 0.82 13.43
N VAL A 335 -12.70 0.56 14.62
CA VAL A 335 -12.20 -0.52 15.49
C VAL A 335 -12.77 -1.86 15.01
N ASP A 336 -11.87 -2.78 14.69
CA ASP A 336 -12.19 -4.16 14.41
C ASP A 336 -12.14 -5.00 15.70
N GLY A 337 -13.17 -5.83 15.94
CA GLY A 337 -13.25 -6.63 17.18
C GLY A 337 -12.22 -7.77 17.27
N ALA A 338 -11.75 -8.28 16.12
CA ALA A 338 -10.65 -9.24 16.04
C ALA A 338 -9.28 -8.54 15.89
N GLY A 339 -9.29 -7.24 15.60
CA GLY A 339 -8.12 -6.43 15.30
C GLY A 339 -7.59 -6.67 13.90
N ASP A 340 -8.46 -6.97 12.93
CA ASP A 340 -8.07 -7.21 11.55
C ASP A 340 -8.29 -5.98 10.67
N TYR A 341 -7.25 -5.56 9.95
CA TYR A 341 -7.27 -4.37 9.12
C TYR A 341 -6.62 -4.61 7.76
N ALA A 342 -7.13 -3.96 6.72
CA ALA A 342 -6.48 -3.95 5.41
C ALA A 342 -6.65 -2.61 4.70
N TRP A 343 -5.63 -2.24 3.94
CA TRP A 343 -5.58 -1.01 3.15
C TRP A 343 -5.03 -1.27 1.75
N ASN A 344 -5.50 -0.48 0.79
CA ASN A 344 -4.78 -0.31 -0.47
C ASN A 344 -3.71 0.76 -0.33
N LEU A 345 -2.51 0.46 -0.82
CA LEU A 345 -1.44 1.41 -1.03
C LEU A 345 -1.48 1.93 -2.48
N TRP A 346 -1.93 3.15 -2.63
CA TRP A 346 -1.99 3.88 -3.90
C TRP A 346 -0.69 4.65 -4.12
N ARG A 347 -0.05 4.45 -5.28
CA ARG A 347 1.32 4.88 -5.56
C ARG A 347 1.36 5.67 -6.88
N PRO A 348 2.03 6.83 -6.97
CA PRO A 348 1.96 7.65 -8.17
C PRO A 348 2.95 7.22 -9.25
N TYR A 349 2.42 6.69 -10.35
CA TYR A 349 3.20 6.32 -11.53
C TYR A 349 3.15 7.40 -12.60
N LYS A 350 4.20 7.44 -13.42
CA LYS A 350 4.19 8.14 -14.70
C LYS A 350 4.46 7.15 -15.81
N CYS A 351 3.84 7.32 -16.97
CA CYS A 351 4.13 6.46 -18.12
C CYS A 351 3.78 7.13 -19.45
N CYS A 352 4.27 6.55 -20.52
CA CYS A 352 3.86 6.89 -21.88
C CYS A 352 3.97 5.68 -22.80
N SER A 353 3.07 5.58 -23.77
CA SER A 353 3.13 4.51 -24.78
C SER A 353 4.40 4.59 -25.61
N ARG A 354 4.96 3.43 -25.91
CA ARG A 354 6.03 3.28 -26.89
C ARG A 354 5.52 3.65 -28.28
N ARG A 355 6.29 4.47 -29.00
CA ARG A 355 5.98 4.87 -30.40
C ARG A 355 7.17 4.72 -31.35
N GLY A 356 8.23 4.04 -30.94
CA GLY A 356 9.43 3.82 -31.74
C GLY A 356 10.40 2.83 -31.11
N GLN A 357 11.50 2.55 -31.82
CA GLN A 357 12.55 1.62 -31.36
C GLN A 357 13.23 2.15 -30.10
N MET A 358 13.59 3.44 -30.10
CA MET A 358 14.43 4.04 -29.07
C MET A 358 13.68 5.18 -28.38
N PHE A 359 13.73 5.19 -27.05
CA PHE A 359 13.32 6.36 -26.27
C PHE A 359 14.41 7.43 -26.35
N LEU A 360 14.01 8.66 -26.65
CA LEU A 360 14.93 9.80 -26.70
C LEU A 360 14.91 10.55 -25.37
N TYR A 361 13.78 11.19 -25.06
CA TYR A 361 13.58 11.95 -23.82
C TYR A 361 12.09 12.17 -23.56
N SER A 362 11.77 12.72 -22.39
CA SER A 362 10.40 13.17 -22.04
C SER A 362 10.43 14.59 -21.51
N LEU A 363 9.37 15.35 -21.79
CA LEU A 363 9.13 16.67 -21.21
C LEU A 363 7.88 16.62 -20.35
N ASP A 364 7.96 17.21 -19.16
CA ASP A 364 6.83 17.37 -18.24
C ASP A 364 6.37 18.84 -18.31
N TRP A 365 5.11 19.07 -18.65
CA TRP A 365 4.47 20.39 -18.65
C TRP A 365 4.06 20.81 -17.24
N PHE A 366 3.71 19.82 -16.42
CA PHE A 366 3.23 20.02 -15.05
C PHE A 366 4.06 19.17 -14.09
N PRO A 367 4.33 19.66 -12.88
CA PRO A 367 4.92 18.84 -11.84
C PRO A 367 3.94 17.71 -11.50
N TYR A 368 4.47 16.48 -11.43
CA TYR A 368 3.71 15.32 -10.98
C TYR A 368 4.62 14.41 -10.14
N PRO A 369 4.17 13.99 -8.95
CA PRO A 369 2.82 14.19 -8.37
C PRO A 369 2.53 15.66 -7.98
N PRO A 370 1.25 16.09 -7.95
CA PRO A 370 0.86 17.48 -7.70
C PRO A 370 0.86 17.87 -6.22
#